data_AF-A0A936NG61-F1
#
_entry.id   AF-A0A936NG61-F1
#
_cell.length_a   1.000
_cell.length_b   1.000
_cell.length_c   1.000
_cell.angle_alpha   90.00
_cell.angle_beta   90.00
_cell.angle_gamma   90.00
#
_symmetry.space_group_name_H-M   'P 1'
#
loop_
_entity.id
_entity.type
_entity.pdbx_description
1 polymer ?
#
loop_
_entity_poly.entity_id
_entity_poly.type
_entity_poly.pdbx_seq_one_letter_code
_entity_poly.pdbx_strand_id
1 'polypeptide(L)'
;MATDPFLQRFNLTMKVQGTAGCVSSTELFPDTGYAGRRNVYQAAKGMVYVVGQYDARVIDSQTCRTSLSEFRHLDREVIFLGSFDHDDEKRWRYFPSFERPELPFVKR
;
A
#
# COMPACT_ATOMS: atom_id res chain seq x y z
N MET A 1 11.88 -2.73 25.70
CA MET A 1 13.34 -2.67 25.39
C MET A 1 13.54 -3.36 24.05
N ALA A 2 14.15 -2.69 23.07
CA ALA A 2 14.57 -3.34 21.83
C ALA A 2 15.84 -4.13 22.13
N THR A 3 15.80 -5.44 21.92
CA THR A 3 16.87 -6.39 22.29
C THR A 3 17.99 -6.51 21.25
N ASP A 4 17.94 -5.77 20.14
CA ASP A 4 18.93 -5.83 19.06
C ASP A 4 19.17 -4.42 18.46
N PRO A 5 20.43 -3.97 18.27
CA PRO A 5 20.74 -2.65 17.71
C PRO A 5 20.40 -2.50 16.22
N PHE A 6 20.08 -3.59 15.50
CA PHE A 6 19.76 -3.56 14.08
C PHE A 6 18.33 -4.05 13.82
N LEU A 7 17.48 -3.18 13.28
CA LEU A 7 16.16 -3.56 12.80
C LEU A 7 16.26 -4.02 11.34
N GLN A 8 15.69 -5.18 11.03
CA GLN A 8 15.60 -5.66 9.65
C GLN A 8 14.82 -4.64 8.81
N ARG A 9 15.40 -4.19 7.70
CA ARG A 9 14.72 -3.30 6.73
C ARG A 9 14.19 -4.15 5.60
N PHE A 10 12.90 -4.00 5.32
CA PHE A 10 12.26 -4.62 4.17
C PHE A 10 12.12 -3.59 3.06
N ASN A 11 12.57 -3.94 1.85
CA ASN A 11 12.30 -3.16 0.65
C ASN A 11 11.11 -3.79 -0.07
N LEU A 12 9.94 -3.19 0.11
CA LEU A 12 8.72 -3.64 -0.55
C LEU A 12 8.60 -2.98 -1.93
N THR A 13 8.81 -3.78 -2.97
CA THR A 13 8.57 -3.35 -4.35
C THR A 13 7.19 -3.82 -4.79
N MET A 14 6.34 -2.86 -5.17
CA MET A 14 5.06 -3.14 -5.80
C MET A 14 5.21 -3.08 -7.32
N LYS A 15 4.72 -4.11 -7.99
CA LYS A 15 4.56 -4.15 -9.43
C LYS A 15 3.12 -3.79 -9.79
N VAL A 16 2.95 -2.77 -10.62
CA VAL A 16 1.66 -2.31 -11.14
C VAL A 16 1.52 -2.78 -12.58
N GLN A 17 0.39 -3.41 -12.88
CA GLN A 17 -0.02 -3.70 -14.25
C GLN A 17 -1.33 -2.97 -14.51
N GLY A 18 -1.27 -2.00 -15.41
CA GLY A 18 -2.40 -1.13 -15.71
C GLY A 18 -3.33 -1.72 -16.76
N THR A 19 -4.51 -1.12 -16.89
CA THR A 19 -5.58 -1.60 -17.78
C THR A 19 -5.24 -1.37 -19.27
N ALA A 20 -4.38 -0.40 -19.57
CA ALA A 20 -3.90 -0.13 -20.92
C ALA A 20 -2.65 -0.94 -21.30
N GLY A 21 -2.29 -1.97 -20.52
CA GLY A 21 -1.12 -2.80 -20.76
C GLY A 21 0.21 -2.18 -20.30
N CYS A 22 0.18 -1.01 -19.65
CA CYS A 22 1.36 -0.45 -19.00
C CYS A 22 1.82 -1.35 -17.83
N VAL A 23 3.12 -1.30 -17.53
CA VAL A 23 3.71 -1.96 -16.37
C VAL A 23 4.70 -1.01 -15.72
N SER A 24 4.67 -0.91 -14.40
CA SER A 24 5.68 -0.19 -13.64
C SER A 24 5.99 -0.92 -12.34
N SER A 25 7.12 -0.56 -11.73
CA SER A 25 7.49 -1.01 -10.39
C SER A 25 7.87 0.20 -9.55
N THR A 26 7.49 0.20 -8.29
CA THR A 26 7.78 1.29 -7.36
C THR A 26 8.00 0.76 -5.96
N GLU A 27 8.89 1.40 -5.21
CA GLU A 27 9.05 1.13 -3.79
C GLU A 27 7.87 1.72 -3.02
N LEU A 28 7.19 0.88 -2.24
CA LEU A 28 6.01 1.27 -1.50
C LEU A 28 6.37 2.21 -0.35
N PHE A 29 7.07 1.73 0.67
CA PHE A 29 7.44 2.53 1.83
C PHE A 29 8.73 1.99 2.44
N PRO A 30 9.65 2.85 2.90
CA PRO A 30 10.80 2.41 3.66
C PRO A 30 10.31 1.82 4.98
N ASP A 31 10.69 0.57 5.25
CA ASP A 31 10.37 -0.13 6.47
C ASP A 31 11.54 -0.04 7.48
N THR A 32 11.21 0.30 8.73
CA THR A 32 12.13 0.43 9.86
C THR A 32 12.04 -0.74 10.83
N GLY A 33 11.56 -1.92 10.42
CA GLY A 33 11.57 -3.13 11.25
C GLY A 33 10.42 -4.11 11.06
N TYR A 34 9.34 -3.73 10.36
CA TYR A 34 8.15 -4.54 10.14
C TYR A 34 7.20 -4.02 9.05
N ALA A 35 6.85 -4.90 8.10
CA ALA A 35 5.99 -4.58 6.96
C ALA A 35 4.50 -4.64 7.36
N GLY A 36 4.02 -3.58 8.01
CA GLY A 36 2.63 -3.51 8.44
C GLY A 36 1.61 -3.57 7.29
N ARG A 37 0.35 -3.85 7.65
CA ARG A 37 -0.79 -3.79 6.76
C ARG A 37 -0.86 -2.46 5.99
N ARG A 38 -1.22 -2.50 4.71
CA ARG A 38 -1.45 -1.33 3.85
C ARG A 38 -2.81 -1.47 3.18
N ASN A 39 -3.72 -0.56 3.45
CA ASN A 39 -5.02 -0.56 2.78
C ASN A 39 -4.88 -0.03 1.36
N VAL A 40 -5.70 -0.58 0.47
CA VAL A 40 -5.75 -0.23 -0.95
C VAL A 40 -7.15 0.30 -1.25
N TYR A 41 -7.21 1.46 -1.88
CA TYR A 41 -8.45 2.11 -2.25
C TYR A 41 -8.48 2.47 -3.73
N GLN A 42 -9.66 2.42 -4.33
CA GLN A 42 -9.94 3.05 -5.61
C GLN A 42 -10.49 4.44 -5.36
N ALA A 43 -9.91 5.42 -6.04
CA ALA A 43 -10.37 6.80 -6.07
C ALA A 43 -10.90 7.15 -7.47
N ALA A 44 -11.30 8.41 -7.64
CA ALA A 44 -11.81 8.90 -8.90
C ALA A 44 -10.82 8.71 -10.05
N LYS A 45 -11.34 8.66 -11.28
CA LYS A 45 -10.55 8.61 -12.52
C LYS A 45 -9.59 7.42 -12.63
N GLY A 46 -9.89 6.30 -11.96
CA GLY A 46 -9.04 5.11 -12.01
C GLY A 46 -7.77 5.20 -11.17
N MET A 47 -7.69 6.16 -10.27
CA MET A 47 -6.57 6.27 -9.35
C MET A 47 -6.67 5.20 -8.27
N VAL A 48 -5.55 4.58 -7.93
CA VAL A 48 -5.45 3.59 -6.85
C VAL A 48 -4.52 4.13 -5.78
N TYR A 49 -4.97 4.13 -4.53
CA TYR A 49 -4.21 4.59 -3.39
C TYR A 49 -3.76 3.39 -2.57
N VAL A 50 -2.46 3.24 -2.35
CA VAL A 50 -1.90 2.35 -1.33
C VAL A 50 -1.48 3.22 -0.15
N VAL A 51 -2.13 3.03 0.99
CA VAL A 51 -2.04 3.93 2.14
C VAL A 51 -0.97 3.41 3.12
N GLY A 52 0.04 4.24 3.35
CA GLY A 52 1.11 4.04 4.33
C GLY A 52 0.75 4.62 5.70
N GLN A 53 1.76 4.84 6.54
CA GLN A 53 1.59 5.40 7.89
C GLN A 53 1.45 6.93 7.87
N TYR A 54 2.17 7.60 6.97
CA TYR A 54 2.27 9.07 6.89
C TYR A 54 1.90 9.61 5.52
N ASP A 55 1.91 8.76 4.51
CA ASP A 55 1.76 9.10 3.12
C ASP A 55 1.06 7.97 2.35
N ALA A 56 0.73 8.21 1.09
CA ALA A 56 0.14 7.22 0.21
C ALA A 56 0.87 7.21 -1.14
N ARG A 57 1.03 6.01 -1.68
CA ARG A 57 1.40 5.83 -3.09
C ARG A 57 0.13 5.94 -3.92
N VAL A 58 0.11 6.92 -4.80
CA VAL A 58 -1.00 7.20 -5.72
C VAL A 58 -0.62 6.70 -7.10
N ILE A 59 -1.40 5.77 -7.62
CA ILE A 59 -1.13 5.04 -8.86
C ILE A 59 -2.21 5.41 -9.87
N ASP A 60 -1.80 5.87 -11.04
CA ASP A 60 -2.68 5.98 -12.20
C ASP A 60 -2.74 4.62 -12.92
N SER A 61 -3.92 3.98 -12.94
CA SER A 61 -4.09 2.65 -13.55
C SER A 61 -3.99 2.64 -15.07
N GLN A 62 -4.08 3.81 -15.73
CA GLN A 62 -3.99 3.94 -17.18
C GLN A 62 -2.54 4.13 -17.62
N THR A 63 -1.75 4.89 -16.87
CA THR A 63 -0.36 5.21 -17.21
C THR A 63 0.68 4.45 -16.39
N CYS A 64 0.25 3.73 -15.35
CA CYS A 64 1.10 3.06 -14.36
C CYS A 64 2.05 4.01 -13.63
N ARG A 65 1.78 5.32 -13.67
CA ARG A 65 2.59 6.29 -12.98
C ARG A 65 2.26 6.25 -11.50
N THR A 66 3.30 6.08 -10.68
CA THR A 66 3.18 6.17 -9.23
C THR A 66 3.72 7.52 -8.77
N SER A 67 3.02 8.17 -7.84
CA SER A 67 3.45 9.37 -7.15
C SER A 67 3.25 9.22 -5.65
N LEU A 68 3.95 10.06 -4.88
CA LEU A 68 3.76 10.14 -3.44
C LEU A 68 2.83 11.31 -3.11
N SER A 69 1.84 11.05 -2.27
CA SER A 69 0.92 12.07 -1.79
C SER A 69 0.74 11.99 -0.28
N GLU A 70 0.61 13.14 0.37
CA GLU A 70 0.22 13.22 1.77
C GLU A 70 -1.30 13.04 1.91
N PHE A 71 -1.77 12.50 3.03
CA PHE A 71 -3.20 12.18 3.23
C PHE A 71 -4.16 13.34 3.04
N ARG A 72 -3.74 14.56 3.38
CA ARG A 72 -4.56 15.77 3.19
C ARG A 72 -4.93 16.07 1.74
N HIS A 73 -4.17 15.52 0.79
CA HIS A 73 -4.37 15.71 -0.65
C HIS A 73 -5.06 14.53 -1.32
N LEU A 74 -5.47 13.50 -0.56
CA LEU A 74 -6.20 12.37 -1.10
C LEU A 74 -7.70 12.66 -1.19
N ASP A 75 -8.34 12.15 -2.25
CA ASP A 75 -9.79 12.14 -2.36
C ASP A 75 -10.41 11.42 -1.15
N ARG A 76 -11.55 11.93 -0.68
CA ARG A 76 -12.28 11.33 0.46
C ARG A 76 -13.33 10.32 0.02
N GLU A 77 -13.82 10.45 -1.20
CA GLU A 77 -14.75 9.50 -1.81
C GLU A 77 -13.95 8.40 -2.49
N VAL A 78 -13.70 7.34 -1.72
CA VAL A 78 -12.90 6.20 -2.13
C VAL A 78 -13.59 4.89 -1.80
N ILE A 79 -13.28 3.85 -2.59
CA ILE A 79 -13.81 2.50 -2.42
C ILE A 79 -12.68 1.60 -1.93
N PHE A 80 -12.88 0.96 -0.79
CA PHE A 80 -11.92 -0.02 -0.27
C PHE A 80 -11.86 -1.26 -1.15
N LEU A 81 -10.68 -1.56 -1.70
CA LEU A 81 -10.46 -2.72 -2.58
C LEU A 81 -9.93 -3.94 -1.81
N GLY A 82 -9.18 -3.70 -0.73
CA GLY A 82 -8.48 -4.74 0.00
C GLY A 82 -7.26 -4.19 0.72
N SER A 83 -6.37 -5.09 1.16
CA SER A 83 -5.16 -4.71 1.87
C SER A 83 -4.00 -5.63 1.53
N PHE A 84 -2.81 -5.07 1.44
CA PHE A 84 -1.61 -5.87 1.62
C PHE A 84 -1.38 -6.14 3.10
N ASP A 85 -1.15 -7.40 3.45
CA ASP A 85 -0.95 -7.83 4.83
C ASP A 85 -0.15 -9.14 4.87
N HIS A 86 0.23 -9.57 6.06
CA HIS A 86 0.82 -10.89 6.26
C HIS A 86 -0.26 -11.98 6.28
N ASP A 87 0.01 -13.07 5.56
CA ASP A 87 -0.68 -14.35 5.78
C ASP A 87 -0.18 -15.07 7.03
N ASP A 88 -0.78 -16.22 7.35
CA ASP A 88 -0.41 -17.03 8.52
C ASP A 88 1.03 -17.55 8.46
N GLU A 89 1.62 -17.62 7.26
CA GLU A 89 3.01 -17.99 6.99
C GLU A 89 3.96 -16.77 7.01
N LYS A 90 3.47 -15.60 7.44
CA LYS A 90 4.19 -14.32 7.46
C LYS A 90 4.65 -13.83 6.08
N ARG A 91 4.02 -14.27 4.99
CA ARG A 91 4.27 -13.71 3.65
C ARG A 91 3.40 -12.48 3.44
N TRP A 92 4.02 -11.39 2.99
CA TRP A 92 3.32 -10.16 2.69
C TRP A 92 2.67 -10.25 1.30
N ARG A 93 1.34 -10.21 1.23
CA ARG A 93 0.57 -10.39 -0.01
C ARG A 93 -0.71 -9.57 -0.01
N TYR A 94 -1.32 -9.44 -1.17
CA TYR A 94 -2.62 -8.80 -1.32
C TYR A 94 -3.77 -9.72 -0.88
N PHE A 95 -4.71 -9.15 -0.14
CA PHE A 95 -6.00 -9.73 0.22
C PHE A 95 -7.13 -8.82 -0.28
N PRO A 96 -8.09 -9.34 -1.06
CA PRO A 96 -9.23 -8.56 -1.51
C PRO A 96 -10.19 -8.24 -0.35
N SER A 97 -11.03 -7.21 -0.53
CA SER A 97 -11.95 -6.71 0.49
C SER A 97 -12.97 -7.73 1.00
N PHE A 98 -13.31 -8.74 0.19
CA PHE A 98 -14.18 -9.83 0.61
C PHE A 98 -13.49 -10.86 1.53
N GLU A 99 -12.15 -10.95 1.51
CA GLU A 99 -11.38 -11.82 2.40
C GLU A 99 -10.97 -11.10 3.68
N ARG A 100 -10.53 -9.84 3.56
CA ARG A 100 -10.12 -9.02 4.71
C ARG A 100 -10.84 -7.68 4.71
N PRO A 101 -11.65 -7.38 5.73
CA PRO A 101 -12.34 -6.09 5.82
C PRO A 101 -11.35 -4.96 6.04
N GLU A 102 -11.79 -3.74 5.74
CA GLU A 102 -11.03 -2.53 6.03
C GLU A 102 -10.73 -2.43 7.54
N LEU A 103 -9.48 -2.13 7.88
CA LEU A 103 -9.09 -1.77 9.23
C LEU A 103 -8.43 -0.39 9.21
N PRO A 104 -8.77 0.50 10.14
CA PRO A 104 -8.11 1.78 10.25
C PRO A 104 -6.62 1.56 10.50
N PHE A 105 -5.79 2.48 9.99
CA PHE A 105 -4.37 2.43 10.26
C PHE A 105 -4.14 2.65 11.77
N VAL A 106 -3.63 1.64 12.46
CA VAL A 106 -3.28 1.78 13.88
C VAL A 106 -1.91 2.46 13.94
N LYS A 107 -1.86 3.71 14.40
CA LYS A 107 -0.60 4.34 14.82
C LYS A 107 -0.09 3.53 16.02
N ARG A 108 1.00 2.78 15.82
CA ARG A 108 1.81 2.25 16.92
C ARG A 108 2.95 3.21 17.20
#